data_AF-A0A660S7A7-F1
#
_entry.id   AF-A0A660S7A7-F1
#
_cell.length_a   1.000
_cell.length_b   1.000
_cell.length_c   1.000
_cell.angle_alpha   90.00
_cell.angle_beta   90.00
_cell.angle_gamma   90.00
#
_symmetry.space_group_name_H-M   'P 1'
#
loop_
_entity.id
_entity.type
_entity.pdbx_description
1 polymer ?
#
loop_
_entity_poly.entity_id
_entity_poly.type
_entity_poly.pdbx_seq_one_letter_code
_entity_poly.pdbx_strand_id
1 'polypeptide(L)' 'ISIAKNRKLLFATNDKLAQKVAKENNVKVISLQAILKACWKKKILLKEQVLNLIEDIKREDNLIIPENAIENIIKE' A
#
# COMPACT_ATOMS: atom_id res chain seq x y z
N ILE A 1 3.08 10.10 -10.88
CA ILE A 1 4.28 9.43 -11.46
C ILE A 1 5.41 10.42 -11.75
N SER A 2 5.20 11.48 -12.54
CA SER A 2 6.27 12.41 -12.94
C SER A 2 7.03 13.05 -11.76
N ILE A 3 6.32 13.43 -10.69
CA ILE A 3 6.97 13.95 -9.46
C ILE A 3 7.87 12.89 -8.83
N ALA A 4 7.40 11.66 -8.69
CA ALA A 4 8.18 10.56 -8.13
C ALA A 4 9.42 10.25 -8.96
N LYS A 5 9.30 10.29 -10.29
CA LYS A 5 10.43 10.15 -11.23
C LYS A 5 11.47 11.24 -11.03
N ASN A 6 11.07 12.51 -11.10
CA ASN A 6 11.99 13.65 -11.01
C ASN A 6 12.68 13.72 -9.65
N ARG A 7 12.00 13.33 -8.57
CA ARG A 7 12.52 13.38 -7.21
C ARG A 7 13.13 12.06 -6.72
N LYS A 8 13.21 11.04 -7.57
CA LYS A 8 13.71 9.69 -7.22
C LYS A 8 12.98 9.07 -6.01
N LEU A 9 11.66 9.29 -5.92
CA LEU A 9 10.80 8.77 -4.85
C LEU A 9 10.12 7.45 -5.24
N LEU A 10 9.62 6.75 -4.23
CA LEU A 10 8.65 5.66 -4.43
C LEU A 10 7.29 6.23 -4.82
N PHE A 11 6.60 5.57 -5.74
CA PHE A 11 5.24 5.91 -6.12
C PHE A 11 4.25 4.97 -5.43
N ALA A 12 3.46 5.50 -4.50
CA ALA A 12 2.42 4.74 -3.82
C ALA A 12 1.16 4.68 -4.71
N THR A 13 0.74 3.48 -5.12
CA THR A 13 -0.52 3.31 -5.86
C THR A 13 -1.02 1.86 -5.83
N ASN A 14 -2.34 1.71 -5.79
CA ASN A 14 -3.03 0.42 -5.97
C ASN A 14 -3.58 0.24 -7.40
N ASP A 15 -3.51 1.28 -8.24
CA ASP A 15 -4.03 1.23 -9.62
C ASP A 15 -3.06 0.46 -10.53
N LYS A 16 -3.53 -0.66 -11.11
CA LYS A 16 -2.70 -1.55 -11.93
C LYS A 16 -2.14 -0.87 -13.18
N LEU A 17 -2.88 0.04 -13.80
CA LEU A 17 -2.42 0.77 -14.98
C LEU A 17 -1.31 1.74 -14.59
N ALA A 18 -1.49 2.48 -13.50
CA ALA A 18 -0.49 3.39 -12.95
C ALA A 18 0.78 2.64 -12.50
N GLN A 19 0.64 1.42 -11.96
CA GLN A 19 1.78 0.56 -11.66
C GLN A 19 2.57 0.17 -12.92
N LYS A 20 1.86 -0.23 -13.98
CA LYS A 20 2.46 -0.56 -15.28
C LYS A 20 3.23 0.64 -15.84
N VAL A 21 2.58 1.80 -15.89
CA VAL A 21 3.19 3.05 -16.39
C VAL A 21 4.39 3.47 -15.53
N ALA A 22 4.31 3.32 -14.20
CA ALA A 22 5.43 3.62 -13.31
C ALA A 22 6.64 2.70 -13.59
N LYS A 23 6.39 1.39 -13.77
CA LYS A 23 7.42 0.41 -14.11
C LYS A 23 8.09 0.72 -15.46
N GLU A 24 7.31 1.02 -16.49
CA GLU A 24 7.80 1.45 -17.81
C GLU A 24 8.66 2.72 -17.73
N ASN A 25 8.41 3.58 -16.73
CA ASN A 25 9.15 4.81 -16.47
C ASN A 25 10.33 4.65 -15.49
N ASN A 26 10.71 3.42 -15.12
CA ASN A 26 11.73 3.13 -14.10
C ASN A 26 11.45 3.76 -12.73
N VAL A 27 10.17 3.96 -12.40
CA VAL A 27 9.74 4.45 -11.08
C VAL A 27 9.35 3.25 -10.22
N LYS A 28 10.00 3.12 -9.06
CA LYS A 28 9.66 2.07 -8.10
C LYS A 28 8.28 2.34 -7.50
N VAL A 29 7.46 1.30 -7.43
CA VAL A 29 6.13 1.35 -6.84
C VAL A 29 6.17 0.74 -5.45
N ILE A 30 5.40 1.31 -4.53
CA ILE A 30 5.04 0.69 -3.26
C ILE A 30 3.51 0.54 -3.18
N SER A 31 3.01 -0.65 -2.88
CA SER A 31 1.57 -0.84 -2.73
C SER A 31 1.11 -0.48 -1.31
N LEU A 32 -0.17 -0.19 -1.15
CA LEU A 32 -0.73 0.04 0.19
C LEU A 32 -0.49 -1.16 1.13
N GLN A 33 -0.64 -2.39 0.62
CA GLN A 33 -0.42 -3.60 1.42
C GLN A 33 1.02 -3.68 1.92
N ALA A 34 2.00 -3.27 1.11
CA ALA A 34 3.40 -3.23 1.53
C ALA A 34 3.65 -2.19 2.63
N ILE A 35 3.00 -1.03 2.55
CA ILE A 35 3.06 0.01 3.59
C ILE A 35 2.46 -0.52 4.91
N LEU A 36 1.24 -1.05 4.86
CA LEU A 36 0.55 -1.59 6.04
C LEU A 36 1.33 -2.74 6.69
N LYS A 37 1.87 -3.65 5.87
CA LYS A 37 2.72 -4.74 6.35
C LYS A 37 4.00 -4.23 7.01
N ALA A 38 4.61 -3.17 6.49
CA ALA A 38 5.77 -2.55 7.11
C ALA A 38 5.40 -1.90 8.46
N CYS A 39 4.25 -1.23 8.56
CA CYS A 39 3.76 -0.67 9.83
C CYS A 39 3.57 -1.75 10.89
N TRP A 40 2.97 -2.88 10.52
CA TRP A 40 2.83 -4.04 11.39
C TRP A 40 4.19 -4.63 11.80
N LYS A 41 5.02 -5.02 10.84
CA LYS A 41 6.30 -5.70 11.10
C LYS A 41 7.29 -4.85 11.88
N LYS A 42 7.24 -3.52 11.71
CA LYS A 42 8.08 -2.58 12.45
C LYS A 42 7.47 -2.15 13.79
N LYS A 43 6.34 -2.72 14.20
CA LYS A 43 5.60 -2.38 15.43
C LYS A 43 5.29 -0.89 15.54
N ILE A 44 5.10 -0.23 14.40
CA ILE A 44 4.64 1.17 14.35
C ILE A 44 3.15 1.21 14.73
N LEU A 45 2.40 0.20 14.31
CA LEU A 45 1.00 -0.01 14.65
C LEU A 45 0.80 -1.41 15.25
N LEU A 46 -0.07 -1.50 16.24
CA LEU A 46 -0.60 -2.76 16.75
C LEU A 46 -1.55 -3.40 15.74
N LYS A 47 -1.80 -4.70 15.87
CA LYS A 47 -2.69 -5.46 14.97
C LYS A 47 -4.06 -4.80 14.82
N GLU A 48 -4.69 -4.42 15.93
CA GLU A 48 -5.98 -3.74 15.94
C GLU A 48 -5.94 -2.39 15.21
N GLN A 49 -4.88 -1.61 15.41
CA GLN A 49 -4.71 -0.33 14.73
C GLN A 49 -4.54 -0.51 13.21
N VAL A 50 -3.85 -1.57 12.77
CA VAL A 50 -3.73 -1.91 11.35
C VAL A 50 -5.09 -2.31 10.78
N LEU A 51 -5.87 -3.11 11.50
CA LEU A 51 -7.21 -3.52 11.07
C LEU A 51 -8.18 -2.34 10.98
N ASN A 52 -8.19 -1.46 11.99
CA ASN A 52 -9.01 -0.24 11.98
C ASN A 52 -8.63 0.67 10.80
N LEU A 53 -7.33 0.87 10.57
CA LEU A 53 -6.85 1.65 9.42
C LEU A 53 -7.26 1.02 8.08
N ILE A 54 -7.26 -0.31 7.97
CA ILE A 54 -7.74 -1.01 6.77
C ILE A 54 -9.23 -0.71 6.54
N GLU A 55 -10.05 -0.75 7.58
CA GLU A 55 -11.49 -0.45 7.47
C GLU A 55 -11.75 1.02 7.12
N ASP A 56 -10.98 1.95 7.70
CA ASP A 56 -11.06 3.37 7.35
C ASP A 56 -10.72 3.58 5.87
N ILE A 57 -9.64 2.97 5.36
CA ILE A 57 -9.26 3.05 3.95
C ILE A 57 -10.32 2.42 3.04
N LYS A 58 -10.85 1.25 3.38
CA LYS A 58 -11.92 0.61 2.59
C LYS A 58 -13.12 1.55 2.44
N ARG A 59 -13.52 2.21 3.54
CA ARG A 59 -14.66 3.13 3.58
C ARG A 59 -14.39 4.42 2.83
N GLU A 60 -13.25 5.06 3.06
CA GLU A 60 -12.92 6.39 2.52
C GLU A 60 -12.54 6.34 1.03
N ASP A 61 -11.81 5.30 0.62
CA ASP A 61 -11.34 5.15 -0.77
C ASP A 61 -12.26 4.25 -1.62
N ASN A 62 -13.39 3.77 -1.06
CA ASN A 62 -14.27 2.77 -1.67
C ASN A 62 -13.49 1.57 -2.24
N LEU A 63 -12.53 1.08 -1.47
CA LEU A 63 -11.59 0.06 -1.87
C LEU A 63 -12.02 -1.30 -1.35
N ILE A 64 -12.00 -2.33 -2.20
CA ILE A 64 -12.20 -3.71 -1.78
C ILE A 64 -10.83 -4.34 -1.51
N ILE A 65 -10.55 -4.68 -0.25
CA ILE A 65 -9.38 -5.47 0.16
C ILE A 65 -9.86 -6.86 0.55
N PRO A 66 -9.49 -7.92 -0.20
CA PRO A 66 -9.83 -9.30 0.14
C PRO A 66 -9.26 -9.76 1.49
N GLU A 67 -9.96 -10.66 2.18
CA GLU A 67 -9.58 -11.14 3.51
C GLU A 67 -8.18 -11.78 3.52
N ASN A 68 -7.86 -12.60 2.51
CA ASN A 68 -6.53 -13.19 2.36
C ASN A 68 -5.41 -12.14 2.18
N ALA A 69 -5.71 -10.95 1.64
CA ALA A 69 -4.75 -9.87 1.55
C ALA A 69 -4.52 -9.24 2.93
N ILE A 70 -5.57 -9.12 3.75
CA ILE A 70 -5.49 -8.65 5.14
C ILE A 70 -4.65 -9.61 5.97
N GLU A 71 -4.95 -10.91 5.91
CA GLU A 71 -4.17 -11.96 6.59
C GLU A 71 -2.67 -11.87 6.26
N ASN A 72 -2.34 -11.65 4.97
CA ASN A 72 -0.96 -11.51 4.52
C ASN A 72 -0.24 -10.25 5.04
N ILE A 73 -0.98 -9.21 5.41
CA ILE A 73 -0.46 -7.98 6.03
C ILE A 73 -0.11 -8.24 7.50
N ILE A 74 -1.01 -8.88 8.25
CA ILE A 74 -0.86 -9.12 9.69
C ILE A 74 -0.12 -10.42 10.04
N LYS A 75 0.32 -11.19 9.04
CA LYS A 75 1.12 -12.39 9.25
C LYS A 75 2.50 -12.05 9.85
N GLU A 76 2.85 -12.75 10.93
CA GLU A 76 4.16 -12.67 11.60
C GLU A 76 5.31 -13.01 10.64
#